data_AF-A0A9E2M577-F1
#
_entry.id   AF-A0A9E2M577-F1
#
_cell.length_a   1.000
_cell.length_b   1.000
_cell.length_c   1.000
_cell.angle_alpha   90.00
_cell.angle_beta   90.00
_cell.angle_gamma   90.00
#
_symmetry.space_group_name_H-M   'P 1'
#
loop_
_entity.id
_entity.type
_entity.pdbx_description
1 polymer ?
#
loop_
_entity_poly.entity_id
_entity_poly.type
_entity_poly.pdbx_seq_one_letter_code
_entity_poly.pdbx_strand_id
1 'polypeptide(L)'
;MRKIFTNLYKLPDIFSCPHSSHQKFGGAVTPHHILNEKKCFPDGCMVFVWKCRLLDKGHSCPKKFKHVGRKCFSCKHYFEEKYMRQPKLKISEEEFRKFKSQLEDLNFWLDEIVGREIELEATIDAIKPNFRPYGNPRHERFAFLNWLAVFKSAHIGYDLFEDVCFARLSDKTQSRFGLGNGDHILCRATPDFDRGRLVFTRLHNIELSPCGQKPEWRKANVEVAAATAVRLNLQAEKCLQCRFGCLIDRPHYDDRNGSRSLLCLAGQKAPEECTYPLMKYLEKERA
;
A
#
# COMPACT_ATOMS: atom_id res chain seq x y z
N MET A 1 -7.47 28.82 -9.64
CA MET A 1 -8.46 28.51 -8.59
C MET A 1 -7.91 27.32 -7.83
N ARG A 2 -7.68 27.43 -6.52
CA ARG A 2 -7.11 26.34 -5.71
C ARG A 2 -8.16 25.24 -5.53
N LYS A 3 -7.89 24.03 -6.03
CA LYS A 3 -8.76 22.87 -5.83
C LYS A 3 -8.29 22.04 -4.63
N ILE A 4 -9.21 21.28 -4.06
CA ILE A 4 -8.95 20.34 -2.97
C ILE A 4 -9.25 18.94 -3.49
N PHE A 5 -8.28 18.04 -3.37
CA PHE A 5 -8.38 16.66 -3.81
C PHE A 5 -8.20 15.70 -2.63
N THR A 6 -9.02 14.66 -2.60
CA THR A 6 -8.92 13.53 -1.67
C THR A 6 -8.68 12.24 -2.46
N ASN A 7 -8.00 11.25 -1.88
CA ASN A 7 -7.69 10.03 -2.60
C ASN A 7 -8.86 9.04 -2.62
N LEU A 8 -9.77 9.23 -3.58
CA LEU A 8 -10.96 8.40 -3.77
C LEU A 8 -10.63 6.92 -4.02
N TYR A 9 -9.42 6.62 -4.48
CA TYR A 9 -8.97 5.25 -4.72
C TYR A 9 -8.73 4.44 -3.45
N LYS A 10 -8.65 5.06 -2.27
CA LYS A 10 -8.46 4.39 -0.98
C LYS A 10 -9.75 4.05 -0.24
N LEU A 11 -10.90 4.55 -0.67
CA LEU A 11 -12.18 4.40 0.04
C LEU A 11 -12.62 2.92 0.12
N PRO A 12 -12.63 2.28 1.30
CA PRO A 12 -12.93 0.86 1.42
C PRO A 12 -14.44 0.51 1.29
N ASP A 13 -15.29 1.53 1.33
CA ASP A 13 -16.74 1.38 1.46
C ASP A 13 -17.53 1.61 0.19
N ILE A 14 -16.87 1.69 -0.97
CA ILE A 14 -17.54 1.78 -2.27
C ILE A 14 -17.93 0.39 -2.78
N PHE A 15 -17.00 -0.57 -2.70
CA PHE A 15 -17.16 -1.90 -3.28
C PHE A 15 -17.07 -3.01 -2.23
N SER A 16 -17.82 -4.08 -2.45
CA SER A 16 -17.67 -5.37 -1.78
C SER A 16 -17.45 -6.47 -2.80
N CYS A 17 -16.57 -7.42 -2.51
CA CYS A 17 -16.24 -8.52 -3.41
C CYS A 17 -16.35 -9.88 -2.70
N PRO A 18 -17.12 -10.84 -3.24
CA PRO A 18 -17.29 -12.16 -2.63
C PRO A 18 -16.11 -13.13 -2.88
N HIS A 19 -15.02 -12.66 -3.49
CA HIS A 19 -13.87 -13.51 -3.78
C HIS A 19 -13.21 -13.99 -2.49
N SER A 20 -12.81 -15.28 -2.44
CA SER A 20 -12.25 -15.90 -1.22
C SER A 20 -11.01 -15.20 -0.69
N SER A 21 -10.16 -14.65 -1.57
CA SER A 21 -8.99 -13.85 -1.18
C SER A 21 -9.34 -12.58 -0.39
N HIS A 22 -10.57 -12.07 -0.51
CA HIS A 22 -11.01 -10.84 0.14
C HIS A 22 -11.78 -11.10 1.45
N GLN A 23 -12.10 -12.36 1.77
CA GLN A 23 -12.82 -12.73 3.00
C GLN A 23 -12.07 -12.28 4.27
N LYS A 24 -10.74 -12.26 4.25
CA LYS A 24 -9.92 -11.76 5.36
C LYS A 24 -10.16 -10.28 5.69
N PHE A 25 -10.77 -9.53 4.77
CA PHE A 25 -11.09 -8.11 4.92
C PHE A 25 -12.62 -7.87 4.91
N GLY A 26 -13.42 -8.88 5.28
CA GLY A 26 -14.88 -8.77 5.24
C GLY A 26 -15.44 -8.54 3.83
N GLY A 27 -14.67 -8.85 2.79
CA GLY A 27 -15.03 -8.56 1.40
C GLY A 27 -14.91 -7.09 1.00
N ALA A 28 -14.43 -6.20 1.87
CA ALA A 28 -14.17 -4.81 1.51
C ALA A 28 -12.99 -4.70 0.55
N VAL A 29 -13.15 -3.92 -0.52
CA VAL A 29 -12.12 -3.77 -1.56
C VAL A 29 -12.11 -2.32 -2.05
N THR A 30 -10.92 -1.78 -2.24
CA THR A 30 -10.77 -0.39 -2.68
C THR A 30 -11.13 -0.20 -4.17
N PRO A 31 -11.59 1.00 -4.57
CA PRO A 31 -11.82 1.33 -5.96
C PRO A 31 -10.61 1.10 -6.85
N HIS A 32 -9.39 1.34 -6.35
CA HIS A 32 -8.17 1.09 -7.12
C HIS A 32 -8.07 -0.37 -7.59
N HIS A 33 -8.32 -1.30 -6.67
CA HIS A 33 -8.22 -2.73 -6.99
C HIS A 33 -9.30 -3.15 -8.00
N ILE A 34 -10.53 -2.65 -7.83
CA ILE A 34 -11.67 -3.03 -8.69
C ILE A 34 -11.58 -2.39 -10.08
N LEU A 35 -11.29 -1.08 -10.14
CA LEU A 35 -11.37 -0.28 -11.36
C LEU A 35 -10.06 -0.23 -12.15
N ASN A 36 -8.89 -0.27 -11.48
CA ASN A 36 -7.60 -0.11 -12.16
C ASN A 36 -6.84 -1.44 -12.27
N GLU A 37 -6.74 -2.21 -11.18
CA GLU A 37 -5.98 -3.47 -11.18
C GLU A 37 -6.74 -4.63 -11.82
N LYS A 38 -7.98 -4.88 -11.39
CA LYS A 38 -8.79 -6.03 -11.86
C LYS A 38 -9.73 -5.68 -13.00
N LYS A 39 -10.11 -4.41 -13.14
CA LYS A 39 -11.05 -3.93 -14.16
C LYS A 39 -12.30 -4.81 -14.25
N CYS A 40 -12.84 -5.17 -13.09
CA CYS A 40 -13.84 -6.24 -12.95
C CYS A 40 -15.22 -5.72 -12.56
N PHE A 41 -15.44 -4.42 -12.61
CA PHE A 41 -16.76 -3.82 -12.42
C PHE A 41 -17.14 -3.06 -13.69
N PRO A 42 -18.38 -3.19 -14.18
CA PRO A 42 -19.49 -3.93 -13.58
C PRO A 42 -19.49 -5.44 -13.89
N ASP A 43 -18.69 -5.93 -14.84
CA ASP A 43 -18.90 -7.25 -15.46
C ASP A 43 -18.48 -8.47 -14.61
N GLY A 44 -17.74 -8.24 -13.52
CA GLY A 44 -17.18 -9.28 -12.67
C GLY A 44 -15.85 -9.83 -13.16
N CYS A 45 -15.26 -10.73 -12.37
CA CYS A 45 -14.06 -11.48 -12.73
C CYS A 45 -14.34 -12.98 -12.80
N MET A 46 -13.72 -13.67 -13.77
CA MET A 46 -13.79 -15.12 -13.90
C MET A 46 -12.68 -15.79 -13.11
N VAL A 47 -13.05 -16.73 -12.26
CA VAL A 47 -12.13 -17.52 -11.44
C VAL A 47 -12.26 -18.97 -11.84
N PHE A 48 -11.10 -19.58 -12.12
CA PHE A 48 -10.98 -20.99 -12.45
C PHE A 48 -10.54 -21.75 -11.20
N VAL A 49 -11.36 -22.67 -10.71
CA VAL A 49 -11.05 -23.51 -9.57
C VAL A 49 -10.77 -24.93 -10.07
N TRP A 50 -9.53 -25.36 -9.90
CA TRP A 50 -9.08 -26.70 -10.29
C TRP A 50 -9.43 -27.70 -9.19
N LYS A 51 -10.23 -28.70 -9.55
CA LYS A 51 -10.70 -29.74 -8.62
C LYS A 51 -10.35 -31.15 -9.10
N CYS A 52 -10.44 -32.09 -8.16
CA CYS A 52 -10.18 -33.50 -8.41
C CYS A 52 -11.25 -34.33 -7.71
N ARG A 53 -12.04 -35.07 -8.49
CA ARG A 53 -13.17 -35.87 -7.97
C ARG A 53 -12.77 -36.90 -6.92
N LEU A 54 -11.54 -37.40 -6.96
CA LEU A 54 -11.03 -38.34 -5.96
C LEU A 54 -10.67 -37.64 -4.65
N LEU A 55 -9.92 -36.54 -4.73
CA LEU A 55 -9.51 -35.78 -3.56
C LEU A 55 -10.72 -35.17 -2.84
N ASP A 56 -11.69 -34.66 -3.60
CA ASP A 56 -12.93 -34.08 -3.04
C ASP A 56 -13.76 -35.15 -2.30
N LYS A 57 -13.64 -36.43 -2.67
CA LYS A 57 -14.27 -37.57 -1.98
C LYS A 57 -13.40 -38.15 -0.85
N GLY A 58 -12.26 -37.53 -0.53
CA GLY A 58 -11.34 -38.01 0.50
C GLY A 58 -10.43 -39.18 0.08
N HIS A 59 -10.45 -39.58 -1.19
CA HIS A 59 -9.58 -40.64 -1.70
C HIS A 59 -8.19 -40.11 -2.10
N SER A 60 -7.17 -40.96 -2.01
CA SER A 60 -5.82 -40.63 -2.45
C SER A 60 -5.70 -40.57 -3.98
N CYS A 61 -4.91 -39.62 -4.49
CA CYS A 61 -4.55 -39.59 -5.90
C CYS A 61 -3.61 -40.77 -6.26
N PRO A 62 -3.85 -41.52 -7.36
CA PRO A 62 -2.95 -42.58 -7.81
C PRO A 62 -1.52 -42.10 -8.10
N LYS A 63 -1.38 -40.83 -8.53
CA LYS A 63 -0.09 -40.17 -8.75
C LYS A 63 0.49 -39.55 -7.47
N LYS A 64 -0.10 -39.83 -6.30
CA LYS A 64 0.30 -39.35 -4.97
C LYS A 64 0.29 -37.82 -4.80
N PHE A 65 -0.40 -37.09 -5.69
CA PHE A 65 -0.59 -35.64 -5.51
C PHE A 65 -1.54 -35.36 -4.34
N LYS A 66 -1.20 -34.37 -3.52
CA LYS A 66 -2.02 -33.88 -2.40
C LYS A 66 -2.94 -32.71 -2.78
N HIS A 67 -2.71 -32.08 -3.93
CA HIS A 67 -3.48 -30.96 -4.45
C HIS A 67 -3.49 -31.01 -5.98
N VAL A 68 -4.46 -30.32 -6.58
CA VAL A 68 -4.57 -30.21 -8.04
C VAL A 68 -3.56 -29.20 -8.56
N GLY A 69 -2.92 -29.50 -9.68
CA GLY A 69 -1.97 -28.61 -10.33
C GLY A 69 -1.88 -28.89 -11.83
N ARG A 70 -0.99 -28.17 -12.53
CA ARG A 70 -0.86 -28.23 -14.00
C ARG A 70 -0.68 -29.65 -14.57
N LYS A 71 -0.04 -30.55 -13.81
CA LYS A 71 0.16 -31.97 -14.20
C LYS A 71 -1.14 -32.81 -14.16
N CYS A 72 -2.26 -32.24 -13.73
CA CYS A 72 -3.55 -32.92 -13.62
C CYS A 72 -4.46 -32.70 -14.83
N PHE A 73 -4.16 -31.79 -15.76
CA PHE A 73 -5.10 -31.39 -16.82
C PHE A 73 -5.49 -32.53 -17.78
N SER A 74 -4.65 -33.55 -17.94
CA SER A 74 -4.93 -34.76 -18.71
C SER A 74 -5.54 -35.91 -17.89
N CYS A 75 -5.79 -35.71 -16.60
CA CYS A 75 -6.34 -36.74 -15.72
C CYS A 75 -7.87 -36.84 -15.86
N LYS A 76 -8.41 -38.05 -15.99
CA LYS A 76 -9.88 -38.27 -16.04
C LYS A 76 -10.66 -37.81 -14.80
N HIS A 77 -9.98 -37.62 -13.68
CA HIS A 77 -10.59 -37.15 -12.42
C HIS A 77 -10.47 -35.64 -12.22
N TYR A 78 -9.71 -34.95 -13.07
CA TYR A 78 -9.62 -33.51 -13.07
C TYR A 78 -10.89 -32.90 -13.64
N PHE A 79 -11.32 -31.80 -13.04
CA PHE A 79 -12.34 -30.93 -13.61
C PHE A 79 -12.09 -29.49 -13.16
N GLU A 80 -12.66 -28.56 -13.91
CA GLU A 80 -12.54 -27.12 -13.65
C GLU A 80 -13.93 -26.55 -13.43
N GLU A 81 -14.08 -25.80 -12.34
CA GLU A 81 -15.26 -24.98 -12.11
C GLU A 81 -14.94 -23.54 -12.45
N LYS A 82 -15.83 -22.91 -13.22
CA LYS A 82 -15.74 -21.51 -13.60
C LYS A 82 -16.74 -20.72 -12.79
N TYR A 83 -16.24 -19.81 -11.96
CA TYR A 83 -17.08 -18.93 -11.16
C TYR A 83 -16.95 -17.51 -11.68
N MET A 84 -18.08 -16.86 -11.93
CA MET A 84 -18.12 -15.41 -12.11
C MET A 84 -18.33 -14.76 -10.74
N ARG A 85 -17.42 -13.87 -10.36
CA ARG A 85 -17.48 -13.12 -9.10
C ARG A 85 -17.65 -11.65 -9.43
N GLN A 86 -18.84 -11.12 -9.23
CA GLN A 86 -19.15 -9.72 -9.47
C GLN A 86 -18.98 -8.91 -8.18
N PRO A 87 -18.19 -7.82 -8.19
CA PRO A 87 -18.20 -6.84 -7.11
C PRO A 87 -19.57 -6.17 -7.00
N LYS A 88 -20.01 -5.88 -5.78
CA LYS A 88 -21.25 -5.15 -5.49
C LYS A 88 -20.94 -3.76 -4.97
N LEU A 89 -21.75 -2.77 -5.35
CA LEU A 89 -21.75 -1.46 -4.73
C LEU A 89 -22.32 -1.55 -3.32
N LYS A 90 -21.66 -0.87 -2.38
CA LYS A 90 -22.17 -0.66 -1.01
C LYS A 90 -22.94 0.65 -0.86
N ILE A 91 -22.80 1.57 -1.80
CA ILE A 91 -23.45 2.88 -1.84
C ILE A 91 -24.62 2.87 -2.84
N SER A 92 -25.48 3.87 -2.74
CA SER A 92 -26.58 4.08 -3.69
C SER A 92 -26.06 4.43 -5.09
N GLU A 93 -26.90 4.24 -6.10
CA GLU A 93 -26.54 4.57 -7.48
C GLU A 93 -26.29 6.09 -7.66
N GLU A 94 -27.03 6.94 -6.96
CA GLU A 94 -26.82 8.39 -7.00
C GLU A 94 -25.46 8.79 -6.40
N GLU A 95 -25.13 8.24 -5.23
CA GLU A 95 -23.80 8.43 -4.61
C GLU A 95 -22.69 7.91 -5.53
N PHE A 96 -22.92 6.78 -6.20
CA PHE A 96 -21.95 6.22 -7.14
C PHE A 96 -21.72 7.12 -8.35
N ARG A 97 -22.76 7.77 -8.88
CA ARG A 97 -22.62 8.76 -9.96
C ARG A 97 -21.79 9.97 -9.51
N LYS A 98 -22.04 10.49 -8.31
CA LYS A 98 -21.24 11.59 -7.72
C LYS A 98 -19.78 11.16 -7.53
N PHE A 99 -19.56 9.98 -6.95
CA PHE A 99 -18.23 9.38 -6.79
C PHE A 99 -17.49 9.27 -8.12
N LYS A 100 -18.17 8.79 -9.18
CA LYS A 100 -17.58 8.64 -10.51
C LYS A 100 -17.14 9.99 -11.09
N SER A 101 -17.97 11.02 -10.99
CA SER A 101 -17.62 12.38 -11.43
C SER A 101 -16.40 12.92 -10.67
N GLN A 102 -16.36 12.76 -9.35
CA GLN A 102 -15.21 13.20 -8.55
C GLN A 102 -13.94 12.39 -8.85
N LEU A 103 -14.09 11.10 -9.18
CA LEU A 103 -12.98 10.24 -9.58
C LEU A 103 -12.42 10.64 -10.95
N GLU A 104 -13.28 11.05 -11.88
CA GLU A 104 -12.88 11.60 -13.18
C GLU A 104 -12.08 12.90 -12.99
N ASP A 105 -12.54 13.81 -12.12
CA ASP A 105 -11.80 15.03 -11.77
C ASP A 105 -10.43 14.72 -11.16
N LEU A 106 -10.37 13.75 -10.24
CA LEU A 106 -9.12 13.31 -9.64
C LEU A 106 -8.17 12.71 -10.69
N ASN A 107 -8.68 11.89 -11.62
CA ASN A 107 -7.87 11.29 -12.67
C ASN A 107 -7.31 12.34 -13.62
N PHE A 108 -8.14 13.30 -14.03
CA PHE A 108 -7.69 14.41 -14.86
C PHE A 108 -6.54 15.17 -14.19
N TRP A 109 -6.69 15.49 -12.90
CA TRP A 109 -5.63 16.15 -12.14
C TRP A 109 -4.37 15.28 -12.00
N LEU A 110 -4.51 13.97 -11.75
CA LEU A 110 -3.38 13.05 -11.71
C LEU A 110 -2.63 13.01 -13.05
N ASP A 111 -3.35 12.94 -14.18
CA ASP A 111 -2.76 12.95 -15.52
C ASP A 111 -2.01 14.26 -15.83
N GLU A 112 -2.43 15.37 -15.23
CA GLU A 112 -1.75 16.65 -15.35
C GLU A 112 -0.45 16.74 -14.54
N ILE A 113 -0.39 16.13 -13.34
CA ILE A 113 0.77 16.28 -12.45
C ILE A 113 1.78 15.14 -12.58
N VAL A 114 1.33 13.90 -12.81
CA VAL A 114 2.18 12.71 -12.71
C VAL A 114 3.28 12.75 -13.77
N GLY A 115 4.51 12.49 -13.34
CA GLY A 115 5.69 12.52 -14.21
C GLY A 115 6.22 13.92 -14.53
N ARG A 116 5.54 14.99 -14.09
CA ARG A 116 6.00 16.38 -14.26
C ARG A 116 6.73 16.87 -13.01
N GLU A 117 7.65 17.80 -13.19
CA GLU A 117 8.28 18.49 -12.07
C GLU A 117 7.33 19.56 -11.54
N ILE A 118 7.00 19.50 -10.25
CA ILE A 118 6.08 20.43 -9.60
C ILE A 118 6.58 20.81 -8.21
N GLU A 119 6.15 21.97 -7.75
CA GLU A 119 6.40 22.43 -6.38
C GLU A 119 5.57 21.62 -5.38
N LEU A 120 6.21 21.24 -4.28
CA LEU A 120 5.66 20.49 -3.18
C LEU A 120 5.94 21.25 -1.88
N GLU A 121 4.88 21.56 -1.16
CA GLU A 121 4.95 22.15 0.18
C GLU A 121 4.18 21.25 1.16
N ALA A 122 4.85 20.78 2.22
CA ALA A 122 4.25 19.86 3.17
C ALA A 122 4.96 19.85 4.53
N THR A 123 4.28 19.32 5.56
CA THR A 123 4.88 19.02 6.86
C THR A 123 5.09 17.51 7.01
N ILE A 124 6.31 17.11 7.38
CA ILE A 124 6.67 15.70 7.58
C ILE A 124 5.98 15.17 8.84
N ASP A 125 5.08 14.19 8.75
CA ASP A 125 4.49 13.54 9.94
C ASP A 125 5.38 12.42 10.48
N ALA A 126 6.03 11.69 9.57
CA ALA A 126 6.94 10.60 9.93
C ALA A 126 8.00 10.38 8.86
N ILE A 127 9.20 10.00 9.27
CA ILE A 127 10.22 9.42 8.40
C ILE A 127 10.44 7.97 8.81
N LYS A 128 10.51 7.07 7.83
CA LYS A 128 10.73 5.65 8.08
C LYS A 128 11.56 5.01 6.99
N PRO A 129 12.28 3.91 7.30
CA PRO A 129 13.02 3.18 6.28
C PRO A 129 12.05 2.51 5.30
N ASN A 130 12.50 2.39 4.06
CA ASN A 130 11.84 1.62 3.02
C ASN A 130 12.76 0.48 2.60
N PHE A 131 12.21 -0.72 2.43
CA PHE A 131 12.98 -1.91 2.15
C PHE A 131 12.56 -2.60 0.87
N ARG A 132 13.52 -3.34 0.30
CA ARG A 132 13.27 -4.32 -0.74
C ARG A 132 13.48 -5.72 -0.15
N PRO A 133 12.54 -6.66 -0.33
CA PRO A 133 12.76 -8.04 0.08
C PRO A 133 13.75 -8.69 -0.89
N TYR A 134 14.65 -9.53 -0.36
CA TYR A 134 15.56 -10.33 -1.16
C TYR A 134 15.80 -11.70 -0.50
N GLY A 135 16.31 -12.64 -1.29
CA GLY A 135 16.49 -14.02 -0.88
C GLY A 135 15.28 -14.91 -1.16
N ASN A 136 15.29 -16.13 -0.61
CA ASN A 136 14.24 -17.11 -0.83
C ASN A 136 13.00 -16.79 0.04
N PRO A 137 11.75 -16.98 -0.45
CA PRO A 137 10.53 -16.81 0.34
C PRO A 137 10.48 -17.46 1.73
N ARG A 138 11.27 -18.52 1.98
CA ARG A 138 11.37 -19.18 3.31
C ARG A 138 12.35 -18.50 4.29
N HIS A 139 13.32 -17.74 3.77
CA HIS A 139 14.35 -17.03 4.54
C HIS A 139 14.50 -15.62 3.99
N GLU A 140 13.38 -14.90 3.96
CA GLU A 140 13.31 -13.56 3.39
C GLU A 140 14.12 -12.59 4.26
N ARG A 141 15.01 -11.83 3.62
CA ARG A 141 15.76 -10.74 4.24
C ARG A 141 15.31 -9.42 3.62
N PHE A 142 15.52 -8.33 4.33
CA PHE A 142 15.12 -7.00 3.89
C PHE A 142 16.35 -6.12 3.71
N ALA A 143 16.54 -5.61 2.49
CA ALA A 143 17.61 -4.67 2.19
C ALA A 143 17.05 -3.27 2.30
N PHE A 144 17.73 -2.40 3.03
CA PHE A 144 17.41 -0.98 3.04
C PHE A 144 17.56 -0.40 1.63
N LEU A 145 16.53 0.30 1.17
CA LEU A 145 16.51 0.90 -0.17
C LEU A 145 16.68 2.42 -0.08
N ASN A 146 15.80 3.08 0.68
CA ASN A 146 15.77 4.52 0.87
C ASN A 146 14.93 4.88 2.10
N TRP A 147 14.84 6.17 2.40
CA TRP A 147 13.95 6.70 3.40
C TRP A 147 12.61 7.08 2.76
N LEU A 148 11.53 6.97 3.51
CA LEU A 148 10.19 7.37 3.11
C LEU A 148 9.67 8.41 4.09
N ALA A 149 9.53 9.65 3.62
CA ALA A 149 8.79 10.66 4.35
C ALA A 149 7.29 10.47 4.11
N VAL A 150 6.51 10.66 5.17
CA VAL A 150 5.05 10.55 5.18
C VAL A 150 4.50 11.94 5.47
N PHE A 151 3.56 12.38 4.65
CA PHE A 151 2.83 13.63 4.85
C PHE A 151 1.35 13.29 5.03
N LYS A 152 0.64 14.03 5.89
CA LYS A 152 -0.82 13.86 6.06
C LYS A 152 -1.62 14.56 4.98
N SER A 153 -1.06 15.65 4.47
CA SER A 153 -1.56 16.44 3.37
C SER A 153 -0.36 17.14 2.72
N ALA A 154 -0.53 17.61 1.50
CA ALA A 154 0.49 18.36 0.78
C ALA A 154 -0.14 19.35 -0.18
N HIS A 155 0.50 20.50 -0.33
CA HIS A 155 0.25 21.43 -1.42
C HIS A 155 1.11 21.02 -2.61
N ILE A 156 0.49 20.90 -3.78
CA ILE A 156 1.13 20.45 -5.01
C ILE A 156 0.85 21.52 -6.07
N GLY A 157 1.84 22.37 -6.32
CA GLY A 157 1.64 23.63 -7.00
C GLY A 157 0.58 24.47 -6.27
N TYR A 158 -0.54 24.77 -6.93
CA TYR A 158 -1.62 25.57 -6.36
C TYR A 158 -2.71 24.74 -5.67
N ASP A 159 -2.69 23.42 -5.81
CA ASP A 159 -3.76 22.55 -5.33
C ASP A 159 -3.41 21.88 -4.00
N LEU A 160 -4.44 21.58 -3.20
CA LEU A 160 -4.30 20.87 -1.94
C LEU A 160 -4.69 19.40 -2.11
N PHE A 161 -3.81 18.50 -1.67
CA PHE A 161 -4.11 17.08 -1.54
C PHE A 161 -4.30 16.73 -0.05
N GLU A 162 -5.54 16.46 0.35
CA GLU A 162 -5.96 16.16 1.73
C GLU A 162 -5.96 14.65 2.02
N ASP A 163 -4.90 13.96 1.63
CA ASP A 163 -4.71 12.56 1.98
C ASP A 163 -3.21 12.28 2.14
N VAL A 164 -2.91 11.14 2.76
CA VAL A 164 -1.55 10.69 3.00
C VAL A 164 -0.83 10.44 1.68
N CYS A 165 0.24 11.18 1.49
CA CYS A 165 1.20 11.04 0.41
C CYS A 165 2.61 10.82 0.97
N PHE A 166 3.53 10.43 0.10
CA PHE A 166 4.87 9.98 0.51
C PHE A 166 5.95 10.60 -0.34
N ALA A 167 7.16 10.78 0.19
CA ALA A 167 8.34 11.13 -0.59
C ALA A 167 9.47 10.12 -0.39
N ARG A 168 10.08 9.66 -1.49
CA ARG A 168 11.29 8.84 -1.45
C ARG A 168 12.51 9.73 -1.29
N LEU A 169 13.21 9.56 -0.17
CA LEU A 169 14.39 10.31 0.20
C LEU A 169 15.63 9.41 0.11
N SER A 170 16.64 9.84 -0.64
CA SER A 170 17.92 9.10 -0.67
C SER A 170 18.62 9.17 0.69
N ASP A 171 19.50 8.21 0.97
CA ASP A 171 20.33 8.22 2.19
C ASP A 171 21.20 9.49 2.27
N LYS A 172 21.68 9.96 1.12
CA LYS A 172 22.43 11.22 0.98
C LYS A 172 21.58 12.44 1.31
N THR A 173 20.34 12.48 0.82
CA THR A 173 19.38 13.56 1.12
C THR A 173 19.10 13.62 2.62
N GLN A 174 18.78 12.46 3.22
CA GLN A 174 18.49 12.38 4.65
C GLN A 174 19.69 12.77 5.51
N SER A 175 20.89 12.32 5.14
CA SER A 175 22.12 12.64 5.87
C SER A 175 22.52 14.11 5.74
N ARG A 176 22.27 14.74 4.58
CA ARG A 176 22.58 16.15 4.33
C ARG A 176 21.66 17.09 5.11
N PHE A 177 20.37 16.82 5.07
CA PHE A 177 19.36 17.73 5.61
C PHE A 177 18.91 17.38 7.02
N GLY A 178 19.14 16.14 7.47
CA GLY A 178 18.78 15.71 8.81
C GLY A 178 17.28 15.83 9.10
N LEU A 179 16.43 15.54 8.11
CA LEU A 179 14.98 15.73 8.20
C LEU A 179 14.41 14.96 9.40
N GLY A 180 13.58 15.62 10.18
CA GLY A 180 12.86 15.10 11.34
C GLY A 180 11.35 15.13 11.16
N ASN A 181 10.63 14.60 12.14
CA ASN A 181 9.17 14.72 12.18
C ASN A 181 8.81 16.16 12.59
N GLY A 182 7.82 16.75 11.94
CA GLY A 182 7.38 18.13 12.16
C GLY A 182 8.09 19.17 11.30
N ASP A 183 9.16 18.79 10.59
CA ASP A 183 9.84 19.71 9.67
C ASP A 183 8.94 20.08 8.51
N HIS A 184 8.93 21.37 8.16
CA HIS A 184 8.24 21.88 6.99
C HIS A 184 9.21 21.90 5.80
N ILE A 185 8.78 21.31 4.69
CA ILE A 185 9.55 21.19 3.46
C ILE A 185 8.87 21.94 2.33
N LEU A 186 9.64 22.77 1.63
CA LEU A 186 9.30 23.34 0.33
C LEU A 186 10.33 22.82 -0.67
N CYS A 187 9.90 22.17 -1.74
CA CYS A 187 10.82 21.61 -2.72
C CYS A 187 10.14 21.44 -4.07
N ARG A 188 10.93 21.06 -5.08
CA ARG A 188 10.39 20.53 -6.32
C ARG A 188 10.56 19.02 -6.37
N ALA A 189 9.54 18.33 -6.87
CA ALA A 189 9.53 16.88 -6.96
C ALA A 189 8.75 16.39 -8.18
N THR A 190 8.97 15.13 -8.53
CA THR A 190 8.18 14.44 -9.56
C THR A 190 7.20 13.49 -8.87
N PRO A 191 5.88 13.75 -8.92
CA PRO A 191 4.88 12.86 -8.37
C PRO A 191 4.72 11.64 -9.27
N ASP A 192 4.47 10.51 -8.62
CA ASP A 192 4.18 9.21 -9.21
C ASP A 192 2.97 8.61 -8.48
N PHE A 193 2.14 7.83 -9.19
CA PHE A 193 0.94 7.21 -8.62
C PHE A 193 1.12 5.69 -8.50
N ASP A 194 1.66 5.26 -7.37
CA ASP A 194 2.01 3.86 -7.11
C ASP A 194 0.89 3.12 -6.36
N ARG A 195 0.12 2.33 -7.12
CA ARG A 195 -0.92 1.41 -6.63
C ARG A 195 -1.88 2.08 -5.65
N GLY A 196 -2.47 3.21 -6.05
CA GLY A 196 -3.41 3.97 -5.22
C GLY A 196 -2.77 4.96 -4.25
N ARG A 197 -1.46 5.21 -4.34
CA ARG A 197 -0.75 6.16 -3.47
C ARG A 197 0.00 7.19 -4.29
N LEU A 198 -0.04 8.43 -3.83
CA LEU A 198 0.79 9.50 -4.37
C LEU A 198 2.17 9.45 -3.72
N VAL A 199 3.21 9.27 -4.53
CA VAL A 199 4.59 9.13 -4.10
C VAL A 199 5.47 10.10 -4.89
N PHE A 200 6.10 11.04 -4.20
CA PHE A 200 7.05 11.98 -4.77
C PHE A 200 8.44 11.35 -4.86
N THR A 201 9.08 11.59 -6.00
CA THR A 201 10.44 11.15 -6.30
C THR A 201 11.26 12.33 -6.79
N ARG A 202 12.60 12.17 -6.88
CA ARG A 202 13.51 13.19 -7.42
C ARG A 202 13.37 14.57 -6.77
N LEU A 203 13.36 14.62 -5.43
CA LEU A 203 13.28 15.87 -4.69
C LEU A 203 14.55 16.71 -4.91
N HIS A 204 14.38 17.98 -5.25
CA HIS A 204 15.44 18.96 -5.46
C HIS A 204 14.99 20.35 -5.01
N ASN A 205 15.94 21.29 -4.90
CA ASN A 205 15.72 22.63 -4.37
C ASN A 205 14.98 22.60 -3.02
N ILE A 206 15.47 21.75 -2.11
CA ILE A 206 14.84 21.52 -0.81
C ILE A 206 15.16 22.70 0.11
N GLU A 207 14.12 23.43 0.48
CA GLU A 207 14.11 24.44 1.53
C GLU A 207 13.40 23.88 2.76
N LEU A 208 13.97 24.14 3.94
CA LEU A 208 13.51 23.56 5.19
C LEU A 208 13.30 24.63 6.24
N SER A 209 12.16 24.56 6.90
CA SER A 209 11.91 25.25 8.17
C SER A 209 11.88 24.18 9.27
N PRO A 210 13.02 23.95 9.95
CA PRO A 210 13.14 22.87 10.92
C PRO A 210 12.33 23.17 12.18
N CYS A 211 11.71 22.13 12.75
CA CYS A 211 10.97 22.21 14.00
C CYS A 211 11.83 21.83 15.23
N GLY A 212 13.07 21.38 15.02
CA GLY A 212 14.02 21.00 16.07
C GLY A 212 14.02 19.53 16.48
N GLN A 213 13.14 18.69 15.91
CA GLN A 213 13.18 17.24 16.16
C GLN A 213 14.29 16.57 15.35
N LYS A 214 15.11 15.75 16.03
CA LYS A 214 16.18 15.00 15.35
C LYS A 214 15.61 13.81 14.57
N PRO A 215 16.32 13.36 13.51
CA PRO A 215 15.99 12.11 12.83
C PRO A 215 15.96 10.94 13.82
N GLU A 216 14.81 10.29 13.90
CA GLU A 216 14.61 9.16 14.80
C GLU A 216 15.38 7.92 14.33
N TRP A 217 15.42 7.70 13.02
CA TRP A 217 16.10 6.56 12.44
C TRP A 217 17.53 6.89 12.05
N ARG A 218 18.43 5.99 12.42
CA ARG A 218 19.79 5.89 11.88
C ARG A 218 19.93 4.58 11.13
N LYS A 219 20.75 4.56 10.08
CA LYS A 219 20.98 3.37 9.25
C LYS A 219 21.36 2.12 10.06
N ALA A 220 22.19 2.27 11.09
CA ALA A 220 22.57 1.17 11.98
C ALA A 220 21.36 0.53 12.68
N ASN A 221 20.38 1.33 13.13
CA ASN A 221 19.20 0.83 13.83
C ASN A 221 18.18 0.20 12.88
N VAL A 222 18.20 0.61 11.60
CA VAL A 222 17.29 0.11 10.56
C VAL A 222 17.55 -1.37 10.28
N GLU A 223 18.80 -1.81 10.22
CA GLU A 223 19.15 -3.21 9.95
C GLU A 223 18.71 -4.12 11.11
N VAL A 224 18.91 -3.67 12.35
CA VAL A 224 18.45 -4.39 13.55
C VAL A 224 16.93 -4.50 13.55
N ALA A 225 16.24 -3.37 13.32
CA ALA A 225 14.77 -3.35 13.29
C ALA A 225 14.21 -4.22 12.16
N ALA A 226 14.89 -4.31 11.01
CA ALA A 226 14.50 -5.18 9.92
C ALA A 226 14.61 -6.67 10.27
N ALA A 227 15.62 -7.05 11.06
CA ALA A 227 15.81 -8.43 11.51
C ALA A 227 14.74 -8.87 12.53
N THR A 228 14.23 -7.94 13.34
CA THR A 228 13.18 -8.18 14.35
C THR A 228 11.78 -7.83 13.85
N ALA A 229 11.64 -7.41 12.60
CA ALA A 229 10.38 -6.94 12.05
C ALA A 229 9.34 -8.07 11.99
N VAL A 230 8.11 -7.74 12.38
CA VAL A 230 6.98 -8.68 12.34
C VAL A 230 6.10 -8.36 11.15
N ARG A 231 5.75 -9.38 10.36
CA ARG A 231 4.78 -9.23 9.27
C ARG A 231 3.38 -9.16 9.83
N LEU A 232 2.66 -8.11 9.44
CA LEU A 232 1.25 -7.93 9.73
C LEU A 232 0.41 -8.67 8.69
N ASN A 233 -0.67 -9.28 9.16
CA ASN A 233 -1.63 -9.98 8.30
C ASN A 233 -2.59 -9.03 7.57
N LEU A 234 -2.55 -7.73 7.93
CA LEU A 234 -3.46 -6.68 7.48
C LEU A 234 -2.64 -5.43 7.16
N GLN A 235 -3.07 -4.65 6.17
CA GLN A 235 -2.46 -3.36 5.83
C GLN A 235 -3.27 -2.21 6.43
N ALA A 236 -3.35 -2.16 7.75
CA ALA A 236 -4.10 -1.12 8.45
C ALA A 236 -3.54 0.28 8.12
N GLU A 237 -4.42 1.24 7.84
CA GLU A 237 -4.02 2.59 7.44
C GLU A 237 -3.16 3.30 8.49
N LYS A 238 -3.53 3.17 9.77
CA LYS A 238 -2.73 3.67 10.89
C LYS A 238 -1.28 3.18 10.85
N CYS A 239 -1.05 1.95 10.40
CA CYS A 239 0.28 1.37 10.29
C CYS A 239 1.01 1.87 9.02
N LEU A 240 0.30 2.18 7.94
CA LEU A 240 0.88 2.82 6.76
C LEU A 240 1.36 4.26 7.04
N GLN A 241 0.77 4.94 8.02
CA GLN A 241 1.19 6.27 8.46
C GLN A 241 2.25 6.20 9.57
N CYS A 242 2.21 5.14 10.38
CA CYS A 242 3.14 4.92 11.48
C CYS A 242 4.61 4.93 11.05
N ARG A 243 5.47 5.52 11.90
CA ARG A 243 6.93 5.54 11.78
C ARG A 243 7.59 4.16 11.76
N PHE A 244 6.93 3.15 12.33
CA PHE A 244 7.43 1.76 12.37
C PHE A 244 6.80 0.85 11.31
N GLY A 245 5.78 1.32 10.57
CA GLY A 245 5.09 0.49 9.60
C GLY A 245 5.68 0.61 8.21
N CYS A 246 6.33 -0.43 7.71
CA CYS A 246 7.03 -0.42 6.42
C CYS A 246 6.31 -1.32 5.40
N LEU A 247 5.83 -0.71 4.32
CA LEU A 247 5.16 -1.44 3.25
C LEU A 247 6.19 -2.06 2.32
N ILE A 248 6.08 -3.36 2.12
CA ILE A 248 7.01 -4.15 1.33
C ILE A 248 6.29 -4.67 0.09
N ASP A 249 6.78 -4.25 -1.06
CA ASP A 249 6.40 -4.79 -2.35
C ASP A 249 7.35 -5.92 -2.73
N ARG A 250 6.80 -7.14 -2.86
CA ARG A 250 7.58 -8.27 -3.37
C ARG A 250 7.70 -8.17 -4.90
N PRO A 251 8.93 -8.05 -5.44
CA PRO A 251 9.13 -8.08 -6.89
C PRO A 251 8.75 -9.46 -7.43
N HIS A 252 8.23 -9.47 -8.65
CA HIS A 252 7.75 -10.67 -9.34
C HIS A 252 8.91 -11.60 -9.70
N TYR A 253 8.80 -12.88 -9.35
CA TYR A 253 9.57 -13.95 -10.00
C TYR A 253 8.74 -14.71 -11.04
N ASP A 254 7.40 -14.59 -11.01
CA ASP A 254 6.50 -15.14 -12.02
C ASP A 254 5.24 -14.25 -12.13
N ASP A 255 4.87 -13.89 -13.35
CA ASP A 255 3.70 -13.07 -13.68
C ASP A 255 2.42 -13.71 -13.12
N ARG A 256 1.82 -13.05 -12.11
CA ARG A 256 0.36 -12.81 -12.00
C ARG A 256 -0.14 -12.25 -10.67
N ASN A 257 0.66 -12.14 -9.59
CA ASN A 257 0.24 -11.45 -8.36
C ASN A 257 1.44 -11.00 -7.51
N GLY A 258 1.85 -9.73 -7.64
CA GLY A 258 2.80 -9.12 -6.72
C GLY A 258 2.10 -8.96 -5.37
N SER A 259 2.61 -9.63 -4.34
CA SER A 259 2.04 -9.49 -3.00
C SER A 259 2.69 -8.32 -2.27
N ARG A 260 1.84 -7.47 -1.69
CA ARG A 260 2.24 -6.38 -0.82
C ARG A 260 1.99 -6.82 0.61
N SER A 261 2.99 -6.63 1.47
CA SER A 261 2.89 -6.98 2.89
C SER A 261 3.35 -5.81 3.75
N LEU A 262 2.76 -5.64 4.93
CA LEU A 262 3.15 -4.60 5.86
C LEU A 262 4.00 -5.22 6.97
N LEU A 263 5.14 -4.59 7.27
CA LEU A 263 6.00 -4.95 8.38
C LEU A 263 5.86 -3.94 9.51
N CYS A 264 5.84 -4.42 10.74
CA CYS A 264 6.01 -3.60 11.93
C CYS A 264 7.43 -3.74 12.47
N LEU A 265 8.20 -2.66 12.40
CA LEU A 265 9.57 -2.59 12.92
C LEU A 265 9.64 -2.58 14.45
N ALA A 266 8.53 -2.25 15.13
CA ALA A 266 8.44 -2.32 16.58
C ALA A 266 8.12 -3.75 17.09
N GLY A 267 7.98 -4.74 16.19
CA GLY A 267 7.72 -6.14 16.56
C GLY A 267 6.28 -6.46 16.97
N GLN A 268 5.33 -5.55 16.74
CA GLN A 268 3.92 -5.78 17.06
C GLN A 268 3.28 -6.74 16.07
N LYS A 269 2.51 -7.71 16.58
CA LYS A 269 1.84 -8.75 15.78
C LYS A 269 0.46 -8.33 15.28
N ALA A 270 -0.27 -7.58 16.10
CA ALA A 270 -1.63 -7.12 15.82
C ALA A 270 -1.67 -5.59 15.82
N PRO A 271 -2.18 -4.94 14.76
CA PRO A 271 -2.36 -3.49 14.74
C PRO A 271 -3.25 -2.97 15.87
N GLU A 272 -4.27 -3.73 16.26
CA GLU A 272 -5.31 -3.38 17.24
C GLU A 272 -4.73 -3.25 18.66
N GLU A 273 -3.76 -4.10 19.00
CA GLU A 273 -3.10 -4.15 20.30
C GLU A 273 -1.92 -3.16 20.41
N CYS A 274 -1.63 -2.43 19.34
CA CYS A 274 -0.51 -1.52 19.28
C CYS A 274 -0.77 -0.28 20.16
N THR A 275 -0.03 -0.16 21.27
CA THR A 275 -0.07 0.99 22.19
C THR A 275 0.69 2.22 21.68
N TYR A 276 1.39 2.09 20.56
CA TYR A 276 2.20 3.16 19.98
C TYR A 276 1.45 4.49 19.72
N PRO A 277 0.20 4.50 19.21
CA PRO A 277 -0.56 5.74 19.06
C PRO A 277 -0.82 6.46 20.38
N LEU A 278 -1.09 5.71 21.46
CA LEU A 278 -1.28 6.26 22.80
C LEU A 278 0.02 6.87 23.32
N MET A 279 1.15 6.18 23.14
CA MET A 279 2.47 6.71 23.48
C MET A 279 2.76 8.03 22.73
N LYS A 280 2.49 8.10 21.42
CA LYS A 280 2.67 9.32 20.63
C LYS A 280 1.78 10.47 21.11
N TYR A 281 0.55 10.17 21.53
CA TYR A 281 -0.35 11.16 22.11
C TYR A 281 0.21 11.73 23.41
N LEU A 282 0.66 10.86 24.32
CA LEU A 282 1.26 11.26 25.59
C LEU A 282 2.59 12.01 25.42
N GLU A 283 3.38 11.69 24.40
CA GLU A 283 4.60 12.43 24.04
C GLU A 283 4.28 13.85 23.55
N LYS A 284 3.17 14.04 22.82
CA LYS A 284 2.73 15.35 22.32
C LYS A 284 2.16 16.25 23.40
N GLU A 285 1.45 15.72 24.39
CA GLU A 285 0.95 16.54 25.51
C GLU A 285 2.06 17.00 26.46
N ARG A 286 3.22 16.36 26.42
CA ARG A 286 4.39 16.67 27.26
C ARG A 286 5.40 17.62 26.60
N ALA A 287 5.27 17.90 25.30
CA ALA A 287 6.17 18.72 24.51
C ALA A 287 5.58 20.11 24.27
#